data_AF-A0A975NVP1-F1
#
_entry.id   AF-A0A975NVP1-F1
#
_cell.length_a   1.000
_cell.length_b   1.000
_cell.length_c   1.000
_cell.angle_alpha   90.00
_cell.angle_beta   90.00
_cell.angle_gamma   90.00
#
_symmetry.space_group_name_H-M   'P 1'
#
loop_
_entity.id
_entity.type
_entity.pdbx_description
1 polymer ?
#
loop_
_entity_poly.entity_id
_entity_poly.type
_entity_poly.pdbx_seq_one_letter_code
_entity_poly.pdbx_strand_id
1 'polypeptide(L)'
;MIETIAPDQVLLDRAANTGPLPPAVRAGLADPMARISVTTVTRDGGRRLDCYAVAGAGKQLAAVTPDAKGEAAVSFPVEGVLAEALIVETLGLDQPLAQIDHRSEFDIAALWALAALADAHRQAELESLLARTPTRQVALSEDSIYLRALDGAALPDPRWLSGMLTQVFGPGDVTEARLLEGLAALARAGLIARGPTGLWSPQPTFITAFAHLELPLAAAVLAIDRRRAGGFDSATRLFLRSFAAIWVIEPRGPVGAPTAVRLGSVGAADARTFVHDAIALALKQPAAPPPAQKAAEARRFCRQCGHPATAADRFCGECGAELA
;
A
#
# COMPACT_ATOMS: atom_id res chain seq x y z
N MET A 1 -14.58 1.59 7.22
CA MET A 1 -14.35 2.30 5.95
C MET A 1 -13.02 3.02 6.12
N ILE A 2 -11.92 2.50 5.56
CA ILE A 2 -10.68 3.28 5.47
C ILE A 2 -10.88 4.15 4.23
N GLU A 3 -11.38 5.37 4.42
CA GLU A 3 -11.30 6.40 3.37
C GLU A 3 -9.87 6.41 2.85
N THR A 4 -9.65 6.71 1.57
CA THR A 4 -8.31 7.05 1.11
C THR A 4 -7.99 8.39 1.76
N ILE A 5 -7.46 8.34 2.99
CA ILE A 5 -7.33 9.50 3.85
C ILE A 5 -6.25 10.36 3.20
N ALA A 6 -6.63 11.38 2.42
CA ALA A 6 -5.90 12.63 2.49
C ALA A 6 -5.70 12.88 3.99
N PRO A 7 -4.46 13.07 4.49
CA PRO A 7 -4.15 13.08 5.91
C PRO A 7 -5.29 13.77 6.65
N ASP A 8 -5.86 13.11 7.68
CA ASP A 8 -6.99 13.68 8.42
C ASP A 8 -6.51 15.03 8.93
N GLN A 9 -6.83 16.07 8.18
CA GLN A 9 -6.19 17.37 8.34
C GLN A 9 -6.62 17.93 9.70
N VAL A 10 -7.82 17.57 10.14
CA VAL A 10 -8.33 17.87 11.48
C VAL A 10 -7.49 17.17 12.55
N LEU A 11 -7.16 15.88 12.37
CA LEU A 11 -6.27 15.17 13.30
C LEU A 11 -4.86 15.74 13.31
N LEU A 12 -4.29 16.06 12.15
CA LEU A 12 -2.95 16.67 12.05
C LEU A 12 -2.91 18.07 12.63
N ASP A 13 -3.93 18.89 12.38
CA ASP A 13 -4.04 20.23 12.94
C ASP A 13 -4.18 20.16 14.46
N ARG A 14 -4.96 19.21 14.99
CA ARG A 14 -5.03 18.94 16.44
C ARG A 14 -3.66 18.52 16.98
N ALA A 15 -3.02 17.54 16.34
CA ALA A 15 -1.69 17.05 16.71
C ALA A 15 -0.64 18.17 16.73
N ALA A 16 -0.59 19.01 15.70
CA ALA A 16 0.31 20.14 15.61
C ALA A 16 0.09 21.19 16.71
N ASN A 17 -1.13 21.25 17.27
CA ASN A 17 -1.50 22.16 18.35
C ASN A 17 -1.49 21.52 19.75
N THR A 18 -1.15 20.23 19.87
CA THR A 18 -1.08 19.55 21.16
C THR A 18 0.22 19.88 21.91
N GLY A 19 0.10 20.44 23.11
CA GLY A 19 1.22 20.62 24.05
C GLY A 19 2.42 21.43 23.51
N PRO A 20 3.54 21.44 24.27
CA PRO A 20 4.76 22.12 23.85
C PRO A 20 5.57 21.26 22.86
N LEU A 21 5.14 21.20 21.59
CA LEU A 21 5.91 20.56 20.52
C LEU A 21 7.04 21.48 20.00
N PRO A 22 8.20 20.93 19.60
CA PRO A 22 9.23 21.70 18.91
C PRO A 22 8.68 22.37 17.65
N PRO A 23 9.05 23.63 17.33
CA PRO A 23 8.56 24.33 16.13
C PRO A 23 8.75 23.54 14.82
N ALA A 24 9.87 22.83 14.67
CA ALA A 24 10.15 22.01 13.51
C ALA A 24 9.16 20.84 13.37
N VAL A 25 8.78 20.20 14.48
CA VAL A 25 7.79 19.10 14.50
C VAL A 25 6.40 19.63 14.13
N ARG A 26 5.99 20.78 14.68
CA ARG A 26 4.72 21.41 14.30
C ARG A 26 4.68 21.76 12.81
N ALA A 27 5.75 22.36 12.30
CA ALA A 27 5.86 22.69 10.88
C ALA A 27 5.80 21.44 9.99
N GLY A 28 6.49 20.37 10.36
CA GLY A 28 6.47 19.12 9.57
C GLY A 28 5.18 18.30 9.72
N LEU A 29 4.43 18.44 10.81
CA LEU A 29 3.09 17.86 10.92
C LEU A 29 2.08 18.67 10.10
N ALA A 30 2.22 19.99 10.05
CA ALA A 30 1.39 20.85 9.21
C ALA A 30 1.69 20.66 7.70
N ASP A 31 2.92 20.31 7.35
CA ASP A 31 3.35 20.07 5.96
C ASP A 31 4.33 18.88 5.84
N PRO A 32 3.84 17.63 5.93
CA PRO A 32 4.70 16.44 5.96
C PRO A 32 5.29 16.14 4.58
N MET A 33 6.57 15.76 4.56
CA MET A 33 7.25 15.34 3.32
C MET A 33 6.78 13.97 2.85
N ALA A 34 6.50 13.09 3.80
CA ALA A 34 5.95 11.77 3.57
C ALA A 34 5.10 11.34 4.76
N ARG A 35 4.11 10.49 4.49
CA ARG A 35 3.33 9.75 5.48
C ARG A 35 3.57 8.26 5.27
N ILE A 36 3.79 7.55 6.37
CA ILE A 36 3.87 6.10 6.44
C ILE A 36 2.73 5.66 7.34
N SER A 37 1.72 5.01 6.75
CA SER A 37 0.59 4.44 7.48
C SER A 37 0.71 2.92 7.49
N VAL A 38 0.67 2.35 8.69
CA VAL A 38 0.58 0.91 8.89
C VAL A 38 -0.73 0.60 9.58
N THR A 39 -1.57 -0.20 8.94
CA THR A 39 -2.78 -0.75 9.56
C THR A 39 -2.65 -2.26 9.59
N THR A 40 -2.76 -2.86 10.77
CA THR A 40 -2.75 -4.31 10.93
C THR A 40 -4.09 -4.81 11.41
N VAL A 41 -4.42 -6.03 11.02
CA VAL A 41 -5.71 -6.66 11.30
C VAL A 41 -5.43 -8.10 11.72
N THR A 42 -5.85 -8.48 12.92
CA THR A 42 -5.80 -9.86 13.42
C THR A 42 -7.18 -10.27 13.93
N ARG A 43 -7.32 -11.53 14.35
CA ARG A 43 -8.54 -12.01 15.03
C ARG A 43 -8.88 -11.21 16.29
N ASP A 44 -7.88 -10.71 17.00
CA ASP A 44 -8.05 -10.06 18.31
C ASP A 44 -8.26 -8.54 18.18
N GLY A 45 -8.22 -8.01 16.96
CA GLY A 45 -8.44 -6.61 16.65
C GLY A 45 -7.45 -6.06 15.63
N GLY A 46 -7.62 -4.79 15.29
CA GLY A 46 -6.69 -4.06 14.44
C GLY A 46 -5.83 -3.08 15.21
N ARG A 47 -4.64 -2.78 14.71
CA ARG A 47 -3.77 -1.69 15.19
C ARG A 47 -3.50 -0.75 14.03
N ARG A 48 -3.36 0.54 14.32
CA ARG A 48 -2.97 1.55 13.32
C ARG A 48 -1.87 2.42 13.87
N LEU A 49 -0.89 2.70 13.01
CA LEU A 49 0.23 3.59 13.28
C LEU A 49 0.42 4.50 12.06
N ASP A 50 0.31 5.81 12.28
CA ASP A 50 0.62 6.82 11.27
C ASP A 50 1.87 7.60 11.68
N CYS A 51 2.90 7.54 10.83
CA CYS A 51 4.17 8.23 11.00
C CYS A 51 4.37 9.27 9.90
N TYR A 52 4.87 10.45 10.27
CA TYR A 52 5.05 11.59 9.37
C TYR A 52 6.52 12.01 9.34
N ALA A 53 7.07 12.13 8.14
CA ALA A 53 8.44 12.59 7.94
C ALA A 53 8.51 14.12 8.06
N VAL A 54 9.29 14.58 9.03
CA VAL A 54 9.47 15.99 9.38
C VAL A 54 10.72 16.55 8.68
N ALA A 55 10.58 17.65 7.93
CA ALA A 55 11.70 18.27 7.23
C ALA A 55 12.79 18.79 8.20
N GLY A 56 14.06 18.61 7.82
CA GLY A 56 15.21 19.24 8.51
C GLY A 56 15.72 18.57 9.79
N ALA A 57 15.08 17.52 10.30
CA ALA A 57 15.39 16.92 11.62
C ALA A 57 16.18 15.60 11.58
N GLY A 58 16.96 15.34 10.52
CA GLY A 58 17.51 13.99 10.28
C GLY A 58 16.39 13.01 9.93
N LYS A 59 16.66 11.71 9.81
CA LYS A 59 15.69 10.67 9.40
C LYS A 59 14.57 10.40 10.45
N GLN A 60 14.20 11.40 11.25
CA GLN A 60 13.25 11.30 12.35
C GLN A 60 11.80 11.44 11.85
N LEU A 61 10.92 10.63 12.42
CA LEU A 61 9.48 10.64 12.19
C LEU A 61 8.76 11.20 13.41
N ALA A 62 7.60 11.81 13.21
CA ALA A 62 6.61 12.05 14.26
C ALA A 62 5.49 11.01 14.11
N ALA A 63 5.21 10.24 15.16
CA ALA A 63 4.06 9.34 15.16
C ALA A 63 2.86 10.03 15.81
N VAL A 64 1.68 9.88 15.19
CA VAL A 64 0.42 10.41 15.71
C VAL A 64 -0.50 9.26 16.03
N THR A 65 -0.94 9.17 17.27
CA THR A 65 -1.86 8.12 17.75
C THR A 65 -3.10 8.78 18.34
N PRO A 66 -4.31 8.47 17.84
CA PRO A 66 -5.53 8.94 18.47
C PRO A 66 -5.79 8.17 19.77
N ASP A 67 -6.24 8.87 20.80
CA ASP A 67 -6.75 8.26 22.03
C ASP A 67 -8.24 7.85 21.89
N ALA A 68 -8.80 7.25 22.94
CA ALA A 68 -10.20 6.80 22.95
C ALA A 68 -11.23 7.95 22.85
N LYS A 69 -10.81 9.21 23.04
CA LYS A 69 -11.64 10.41 22.92
C LYS A 69 -11.45 11.12 21.57
N GLY A 70 -10.54 10.62 20.72
CA GLY A 70 -10.18 11.23 19.45
C GLY A 70 -9.21 12.41 19.59
N GLU A 71 -8.55 12.55 20.74
CA GLU A 71 -7.43 13.48 20.92
C GLU A 71 -6.16 12.85 20.36
N ALA A 72 -5.29 13.65 19.76
CA ALA A 72 -4.06 13.17 19.15
C ALA A 72 -2.89 13.22 20.15
N ALA A 73 -2.27 12.08 20.43
CA ALA A 73 -0.96 12.03 21.08
C ALA A 73 0.15 12.03 20.01
N VAL A 74 1.17 12.88 20.22
CA VAL A 74 2.32 12.98 19.32
C VAL A 74 3.56 12.44 20.01
N SER A 75 4.20 11.45 19.39
CA SER A 75 5.49 10.89 19.81
C SER A 75 6.59 11.32 18.85
N PHE A 76 7.65 11.95 19.37
CA PHE A 76 8.80 12.39 18.59
C PHE A 76 10.07 12.45 19.47
N PRO A 77 11.25 12.03 18.95
CA PRO A 77 11.47 11.42 17.65
C PRO A 77 11.08 9.94 17.61
N VAL A 78 10.59 9.48 16.46
CA VAL A 78 10.33 8.07 16.17
C VAL A 78 11.23 7.61 15.04
N GLU A 79 11.75 6.39 15.16
CA GLU A 79 12.50 5.72 14.11
C GLU A 79 11.58 4.92 13.18
N GLY A 80 11.93 4.82 11.89
CA GLY A 80 11.19 4.03 10.91
C GLY A 80 11.03 2.56 11.29
N VAL A 81 11.91 2.05 12.15
CA VAL A 81 11.88 0.67 12.67
C VAL A 81 10.58 0.35 13.43
N LEU A 82 9.88 1.34 14.00
CA LEU A 82 8.60 1.05 14.69
C LEU A 82 7.50 0.59 13.73
N ALA A 83 7.42 1.18 12.53
CA ALA A 83 6.47 0.77 11.50
C ALA A 83 6.81 -0.63 10.97
N GLU A 84 8.11 -0.90 10.77
CA GLU A 84 8.60 -2.22 10.37
C GLU A 84 8.30 -3.28 11.44
N ALA A 85 8.61 -2.98 12.72
CA ALA A 85 8.38 -3.87 13.85
C ALA A 85 6.90 -4.25 14.00
N LEU A 86 5.98 -3.29 13.82
CA LEU A 86 4.55 -3.57 13.88
C LEU A 86 4.10 -4.58 12.81
N ILE A 87 4.60 -4.46 11.58
CA ILE A 87 4.30 -5.41 10.49
C ILE A 87 4.94 -6.77 10.77
N VAL A 88 6.22 -6.77 11.17
CA VAL A 88 6.99 -7.98 11.49
C VAL A 88 6.32 -8.79 12.60
N GLU A 89 5.95 -8.14 13.70
CA GLU A 89 5.26 -8.74 14.84
C GLU A 89 3.90 -9.32 14.41
N THR A 90 3.07 -8.50 13.75
CA THR A 90 1.70 -8.90 13.37
C THR A 90 1.69 -10.07 12.40
N LEU A 91 2.56 -10.06 11.39
CA LEU A 91 2.62 -11.12 10.38
C LEU A 91 3.50 -12.31 10.81
N GLY A 92 4.18 -12.22 11.95
CA GLY A 92 5.10 -13.25 12.43
C GLY A 92 6.29 -13.47 11.48
N LEU A 93 6.84 -12.40 10.90
CA LEU A 93 7.91 -12.49 9.90
C LEU A 93 9.25 -13.00 10.46
N ASP A 94 9.38 -13.19 11.78
CA ASP A 94 10.55 -13.83 12.41
C ASP A 94 10.55 -15.35 12.24
N GLN A 95 9.42 -15.92 11.81
CA GLN A 95 9.27 -17.34 11.60
C GLN A 95 9.70 -17.73 10.17
N PRO A 96 10.21 -18.96 9.96
CA PRO A 96 10.47 -19.44 8.62
C PRO A 96 9.13 -19.67 7.90
N LEU A 97 8.78 -18.77 6.99
CA LEU A 97 7.58 -18.89 6.15
C LEU A 97 7.97 -19.36 4.76
N ALA A 98 7.22 -20.32 4.24
CA ALA A 98 7.41 -20.85 2.90
C ALA A 98 7.00 -19.79 1.86
N GLN A 99 7.76 -19.74 0.77
CA GLN A 99 7.32 -19.08 -0.44
C GLN A 99 6.61 -20.09 -1.32
N ILE A 100 5.38 -19.77 -1.72
CA ILE A 100 4.66 -20.54 -2.73
C ILE A 100 5.03 -19.92 -4.08
N ASP A 101 5.44 -20.74 -5.04
CA ASP A 101 5.76 -20.26 -6.39
C ASP A 101 4.46 -19.93 -7.15
N HIS A 102 3.84 -18.82 -6.75
CA HIS A 102 2.64 -18.30 -7.37
C HIS A 102 2.73 -16.78 -7.50
N ARG A 103 2.46 -16.32 -8.72
CA ARG A 103 2.30 -14.91 -9.04
C ARG A 103 1.29 -14.75 -10.16
N SER A 104 0.33 -13.86 -9.96
CA SER A 104 -0.73 -13.57 -10.91
C SER A 104 -1.06 -12.08 -10.88
N GLU A 105 -1.62 -11.61 -11.99
CA GLU A 105 -2.12 -10.26 -12.12
C GLU A 105 -3.52 -10.32 -12.72
N PHE A 106 -4.45 -9.61 -12.10
CA PHE A 106 -5.86 -9.58 -12.50
C PHE A 106 -6.52 -8.30 -11.99
N ASP A 107 -7.74 -8.03 -12.46
CA ASP A 107 -8.48 -6.84 -12.04
C ASP A 107 -9.01 -6.94 -10.59
N ILE A 108 -9.55 -5.83 -10.08
CA ILE A 108 -10.12 -5.79 -8.72
C ILE A 108 -11.32 -6.74 -8.56
N ALA A 109 -12.12 -6.93 -9.62
CA ALA A 109 -13.29 -7.81 -9.55
C ALA A 109 -12.86 -9.28 -9.36
N ALA A 110 -11.79 -9.70 -10.05
CA ALA A 110 -11.16 -11.01 -9.90
C ALA A 110 -10.57 -11.22 -8.49
N LEU A 111 -10.00 -10.18 -7.86
CA LEU A 111 -9.54 -10.28 -6.47
C LEU A 111 -10.70 -10.55 -5.51
N TRP A 112 -11.80 -9.82 -5.66
CA TRP A 112 -13.00 -10.03 -4.84
C TRP A 112 -13.63 -11.40 -5.09
N ALA A 113 -13.68 -11.85 -6.34
CA ALA A 113 -14.15 -13.18 -6.69
C ALA A 113 -13.28 -14.28 -6.07
N LEU A 114 -11.96 -14.11 -6.07
CA LEU A 114 -11.02 -15.05 -5.45
C LEU A 114 -11.23 -15.12 -3.93
N ALA A 115 -11.38 -13.96 -3.29
CA ALA A 115 -11.63 -13.89 -1.86
C ALA A 115 -12.95 -14.54 -1.47
N ALA A 116 -14.02 -14.23 -2.20
CA ALA A 116 -15.34 -14.81 -1.98
C ALA A 116 -15.37 -16.32 -2.24
N LEU A 117 -14.64 -16.79 -3.25
CA LEU A 117 -14.49 -18.22 -3.54
C LEU A 117 -13.76 -18.95 -2.40
N ALA A 118 -12.65 -18.40 -1.90
CA ALA A 118 -11.91 -18.95 -0.76
C ALA A 118 -12.77 -19.01 0.50
N ASP A 119 -13.52 -17.94 0.79
CA ASP A 119 -14.44 -17.90 1.93
C ASP A 119 -15.59 -18.90 1.78
N ALA A 120 -16.13 -19.06 0.56
CA ALA A 120 -17.22 -20.01 0.29
C ALA A 120 -16.73 -21.45 0.44
N HIS A 121 -15.51 -21.75 -0.02
CA HIS A 121 -14.89 -23.05 0.17
C HIS A 121 -14.74 -23.37 1.66
N ARG A 122 -14.10 -22.46 2.40
CA ARG A 122 -13.91 -22.62 3.85
C ARG A 122 -15.22 -22.73 4.63
N GLN A 123 -16.26 -21.98 4.24
CA GLN A 123 -17.59 -22.11 4.87
C GLN A 123 -18.15 -23.53 4.66
N ALA A 124 -18.05 -24.08 3.45
CA ALA A 124 -18.50 -25.44 3.17
C ALA A 124 -17.68 -26.51 3.91
N GLU A 125 -16.38 -26.29 4.10
CA GLU A 125 -15.54 -27.16 4.94
C GLU A 125 -15.97 -27.11 6.42
N LEU A 126 -16.24 -25.92 6.95
CA LEU A 126 -16.74 -25.72 8.30
C LEU A 126 -18.09 -26.42 8.50
N GLU A 127 -19.02 -26.25 7.56
CA GLU A 127 -20.32 -26.93 7.58
C GLU A 127 -20.17 -28.45 7.55
N SER A 128 -19.29 -28.97 6.71
CA SER A 128 -18.98 -30.41 6.65
C SER A 128 -18.42 -30.93 7.98
N LEU A 129 -17.51 -30.17 8.59
CA LEU A 129 -16.94 -30.51 9.89
C LEU A 129 -18.01 -30.53 11.00
N LEU A 130 -18.88 -29.52 11.05
CA LEU A 130 -19.97 -29.43 12.02
C LEU A 130 -20.99 -30.55 11.83
N ALA A 131 -21.31 -30.90 10.59
CA ALA A 131 -22.17 -32.02 10.24
C ALA A 131 -21.52 -33.40 10.42
N ARG A 132 -20.21 -33.45 10.71
CA ARG A 132 -19.38 -34.67 10.80
C ARG A 132 -19.44 -35.50 9.51
N THR A 133 -19.55 -34.84 8.37
CA THR A 133 -19.53 -35.47 7.05
C THR A 133 -18.15 -35.29 6.40
N PRO A 134 -17.67 -36.26 5.59
CA PRO A 134 -16.41 -36.10 4.87
C PRO A 134 -16.42 -34.83 4.01
N THR A 135 -15.38 -34.01 4.11
CA THR A 135 -15.15 -32.89 3.20
C THR A 135 -14.93 -33.44 1.80
N ARG A 136 -15.94 -33.29 0.93
CA ARG A 136 -15.75 -33.55 -0.50
C ARG A 136 -15.02 -32.35 -1.10
N GLN A 137 -14.29 -32.57 -2.20
CA GLN A 137 -13.75 -31.46 -2.98
C GLN A 137 -14.92 -30.55 -3.38
N VAL A 138 -15.02 -29.37 -2.76
CA VAL A 138 -16.24 -28.57 -2.83
C VAL A 138 -16.19 -27.75 -4.12
N ALA A 139 -16.91 -28.21 -5.13
CA ALA A 139 -17.27 -27.34 -6.24
C ALA A 139 -18.41 -26.41 -5.76
N LEU A 140 -18.27 -25.11 -5.99
CA LEU A 140 -19.12 -24.07 -5.41
C LEU A 140 -20.06 -23.47 -6.45
N SER A 141 -21.30 -23.18 -6.04
CA SER A 141 -22.25 -22.44 -6.88
C SER A 141 -21.94 -20.94 -6.88
N GLU A 142 -22.39 -20.24 -7.92
CA GLU A 142 -22.28 -18.78 -8.03
C GLU A 142 -22.98 -18.09 -6.85
N ASP A 143 -24.16 -18.57 -6.45
CA ASP A 143 -24.91 -18.06 -5.30
C ASP A 143 -24.10 -18.11 -3.99
N SER A 144 -23.45 -19.25 -3.69
CA SER A 144 -22.66 -19.39 -2.47
C SER A 144 -21.48 -18.43 -2.44
N ILE A 145 -20.80 -18.26 -3.58
CA ILE A 145 -19.69 -17.32 -3.72
C ILE A 145 -20.22 -15.89 -3.55
N TYR A 146 -21.33 -15.55 -4.19
CA TYR A 146 -21.91 -14.20 -4.12
C TYR A 146 -22.36 -13.83 -2.71
N LEU A 147 -23.02 -14.75 -2.00
CA LEU A 147 -23.40 -14.54 -0.61
C LEU A 147 -22.18 -14.26 0.29
N ARG A 148 -21.04 -14.95 0.08
CA ARG A 148 -19.81 -14.65 0.83
C ARG A 148 -19.23 -13.29 0.47
N ALA A 149 -19.26 -12.91 -0.80
CA ALA A 149 -18.81 -11.59 -1.23
C ALA A 149 -19.62 -10.47 -0.56
N LEU A 150 -20.95 -10.62 -0.51
CA LEU A 150 -21.86 -9.69 0.16
C LEU A 150 -21.62 -9.63 1.68
N ASP A 151 -21.50 -10.80 2.33
CA ASP A 151 -21.21 -10.87 3.77
C ASP A 151 -19.90 -10.16 4.10
N GLY A 152 -18.83 -10.40 3.33
CA GLY A 152 -17.54 -9.73 3.53
C GLY A 152 -17.61 -8.22 3.34
N ALA A 153 -18.41 -7.75 2.37
CA ALA A 153 -18.61 -6.32 2.12
C ALA A 153 -19.44 -5.64 3.22
N ALA A 154 -20.44 -6.33 3.77
CA ALA A 154 -21.36 -5.80 4.79
C ALA A 154 -20.81 -5.92 6.22
N LEU A 155 -20.15 -7.04 6.54
CA LEU A 155 -19.65 -7.39 7.86
C LEU A 155 -18.16 -7.74 7.75
N PRO A 156 -17.26 -6.76 7.91
CA PRO A 156 -15.83 -6.92 7.64
C PRO A 156 -15.12 -7.74 8.74
N ASP A 157 -15.49 -9.00 8.89
CA ASP A 157 -14.89 -9.93 9.85
C ASP A 157 -13.51 -10.38 9.35
N PRO A 158 -12.42 -10.09 10.09
CA PRO A 158 -11.06 -10.38 9.66
C PRO A 158 -10.74 -11.88 9.61
N ARG A 159 -11.64 -12.75 10.09
CA ARG A 159 -11.48 -14.18 9.94
C ARG A 159 -11.73 -14.66 8.52
N TRP A 160 -12.35 -13.84 7.68
CA TRP A 160 -12.67 -14.12 6.28
C TRP A 160 -11.84 -13.23 5.36
N LEU A 161 -11.43 -13.76 4.21
CA LEU A 161 -10.57 -13.05 3.28
C LEU A 161 -11.29 -11.84 2.67
N SER A 162 -12.55 -11.98 2.27
CA SER A 162 -13.38 -10.88 1.78
C SER A 162 -13.57 -9.79 2.85
N GLY A 163 -13.88 -10.17 4.09
CA GLY A 163 -14.00 -9.24 5.22
C GLY A 163 -12.70 -8.49 5.50
N MET A 164 -11.56 -9.19 5.42
CA MET A 164 -10.23 -8.60 5.53
C MET A 164 -9.93 -7.61 4.40
N LEU A 165 -10.25 -7.96 3.14
CA LEU A 165 -10.12 -7.05 2.01
C LEU A 165 -11.02 -5.82 2.16
N THR A 166 -12.24 -5.95 2.70
CA THR A 166 -13.14 -4.82 2.98
C THR A 166 -12.52 -3.83 3.95
N GLN A 167 -11.80 -4.31 4.97
CA GLN A 167 -11.12 -3.42 5.90
C GLN A 167 -10.00 -2.62 5.22
N VAL A 168 -9.38 -3.17 4.16
CA VAL A 168 -8.23 -2.58 3.49
C VAL A 168 -8.60 -1.69 2.31
N PHE A 169 -9.45 -2.20 1.41
CA PHE A 169 -9.88 -1.53 0.18
C PHE A 169 -11.18 -0.75 0.32
N GLY A 170 -11.85 -0.88 1.48
CA GLY A 170 -13.24 -0.48 1.61
C GLY A 170 -14.18 -1.54 1.03
N PRO A 171 -15.50 -1.35 1.18
CA PRO A 171 -16.46 -2.24 0.54
C PRO A 171 -16.24 -2.15 -0.98
N GLY A 172 -15.91 -3.29 -1.59
CA GLY A 172 -15.91 -3.37 -3.05
C GLY A 172 -17.29 -3.03 -3.58
N ASP A 173 -17.36 -2.55 -4.81
CA ASP A 173 -18.63 -2.53 -5.56
C ASP A 173 -18.97 -3.97 -5.96
N VAL A 174 -19.43 -4.72 -4.95
CA VAL A 174 -19.76 -6.14 -5.03
C VAL A 174 -21.17 -6.26 -5.59
N THR A 175 -21.24 -6.41 -6.91
CA THR A 175 -22.47 -6.80 -7.61
C THR A 175 -22.31 -8.20 -8.17
N GLU A 176 -23.42 -8.90 -8.41
CA GLU A 176 -23.39 -10.22 -9.03
C GLU A 176 -22.68 -10.19 -10.39
N ALA A 177 -22.98 -9.19 -11.23
CA ALA A 177 -22.36 -9.02 -12.53
C ALA A 177 -20.82 -8.88 -12.44
N ARG A 178 -20.32 -8.06 -11.51
CA ARG A 178 -18.87 -7.90 -11.30
C ARG A 178 -18.23 -9.15 -10.72
N LEU A 179 -18.92 -9.87 -9.85
CA LEU A 179 -18.42 -11.14 -9.34
C LEU A 179 -18.26 -12.17 -10.46
N LEU A 180 -19.26 -12.30 -11.34
CA LEU A 180 -19.22 -13.21 -12.49
C LEU A 180 -18.10 -12.81 -13.48
N GLU A 181 -17.90 -11.52 -13.71
CA GLU A 181 -16.76 -11.01 -14.48
C GLU A 181 -15.43 -11.44 -13.85
N GLY A 182 -15.30 -11.29 -12.53
CA GLY A 182 -14.13 -11.70 -11.76
C GLY A 182 -13.88 -13.21 -11.83
N LEU A 183 -14.91 -14.05 -11.66
CA LEU A 183 -14.80 -15.51 -11.80
C LEU A 183 -14.36 -15.90 -13.21
N ALA A 184 -14.92 -15.26 -14.24
CA ALA A 184 -14.51 -15.47 -15.62
C ALA A 184 -13.05 -15.05 -15.86
N ALA A 185 -12.58 -13.95 -15.24
CA ALA A 185 -11.20 -13.52 -15.31
C ALA A 185 -10.24 -14.52 -14.65
N LEU A 186 -10.57 -15.02 -13.45
CA LEU A 186 -9.80 -16.07 -12.77
C LEU A 186 -9.75 -17.36 -13.59
N ALA A 187 -10.84 -17.71 -14.26
CA ALA A 187 -10.91 -18.88 -15.14
C ALA A 187 -10.01 -18.73 -16.37
N ARG A 188 -10.02 -17.56 -17.03
CA ARG A 188 -9.11 -17.25 -18.15
C ARG A 188 -7.65 -17.28 -17.72
N ALA A 189 -7.36 -16.91 -16.48
CA ALA A 189 -6.02 -16.99 -15.90
C ALA A 189 -5.61 -18.43 -15.49
N GLY A 190 -6.49 -19.43 -15.67
CA GLY A 190 -6.21 -20.83 -15.34
C GLY A 190 -6.14 -21.12 -13.84
N LEU A 191 -6.68 -20.24 -13.00
CA LEU A 191 -6.65 -20.39 -11.54
C LEU A 191 -7.83 -21.24 -11.03
N ILE A 192 -8.97 -21.12 -11.70
CA ILE A 192 -10.20 -21.85 -11.40
C ILE A 192 -10.82 -22.38 -12.70
N ALA A 193 -11.77 -23.31 -12.62
CA ALA A 193 -12.67 -23.55 -13.75
C ALA A 193 -14.08 -23.87 -13.30
N ARG A 194 -14.98 -23.75 -14.27
CA ARG A 194 -16.37 -24.19 -14.17
C ARG A 194 -16.46 -25.62 -14.68
N GLY A 195 -16.88 -26.54 -13.81
CA GLY A 195 -17.11 -27.94 -14.16
C GLY A 195 -18.39 -28.14 -14.99
N PRO A 196 -18.64 -29.37 -15.48
CA PRO A 196 -19.84 -29.69 -16.28
C PRO A 196 -21.17 -29.42 -15.56
N THR A 197 -21.16 -29.46 -14.23
CA THR A 197 -22.32 -29.15 -13.37
C THR A 197 -22.56 -27.65 -13.20
N GLY A 198 -21.73 -26.81 -13.80
CA GLY A 198 -21.79 -25.35 -13.66
C GLY A 198 -21.16 -24.83 -12.37
N LEU A 199 -20.57 -25.70 -11.53
CA LEU A 199 -19.92 -25.33 -10.28
C LEU A 199 -18.45 -24.94 -10.49
N TRP A 200 -17.94 -24.02 -9.66
CA TRP A 200 -16.59 -23.50 -9.71
C TRP A 200 -15.65 -24.25 -8.77
N SER A 201 -14.43 -24.56 -9.22
CA SER A 201 -13.39 -25.13 -8.37
C SER A 201 -12.00 -24.60 -8.74
N PRO A 202 -11.08 -24.51 -7.77
CA PRO A 202 -9.66 -24.23 -8.05
C PRO A 202 -9.04 -25.29 -8.96
N GLN A 203 -8.15 -24.86 -9.86
CA GLN A 203 -7.40 -25.74 -10.75
C GLN A 203 -6.27 -26.47 -10.01
N PRO A 204 -5.84 -27.66 -10.45
CA PRO A 204 -4.73 -28.40 -9.82
C PRO A 204 -3.43 -27.61 -9.72
N THR A 205 -3.15 -26.73 -10.68
CA THR A 205 -1.97 -25.85 -10.68
C THR A 205 -2.03 -24.73 -9.63
N PHE A 206 -3.21 -24.43 -9.12
CA PHE A 206 -3.45 -23.35 -8.15
C PHE A 206 -3.93 -23.86 -6.79
N ILE A 207 -4.31 -25.14 -6.67
CA ILE A 207 -4.94 -25.69 -5.47
C ILE A 207 -4.12 -25.46 -4.19
N THR A 208 -2.79 -25.60 -4.26
CA THR A 208 -1.91 -25.36 -3.11
C THR A 208 -1.95 -23.90 -2.69
N ALA A 209 -1.82 -22.97 -3.64
CA ALA A 209 -1.92 -21.54 -3.38
C ALA A 209 -3.29 -21.16 -2.80
N PHE A 210 -4.36 -21.71 -3.37
CA PHE A 210 -5.73 -21.49 -2.93
C PHE A 210 -5.97 -21.93 -1.47
N ALA A 211 -5.52 -23.14 -1.10
CA ALA A 211 -5.66 -23.66 0.27
C ALA A 211 -4.98 -22.76 1.32
N HIS A 212 -3.92 -22.04 0.96
CA HIS A 212 -3.30 -21.07 1.85
C HIS A 212 -4.11 -19.78 2.00
N LEU A 213 -4.86 -19.37 0.97
CA LEU A 213 -5.68 -18.17 1.01
C LEU A 213 -6.97 -18.35 1.84
N GLU A 214 -7.44 -19.59 2.02
CA GLU A 214 -8.63 -19.92 2.81
C GLU A 214 -8.47 -19.63 4.32
N LEU A 215 -7.23 -19.64 4.82
CA LEU A 215 -6.90 -19.49 6.23
C LEU A 215 -6.08 -18.21 6.49
N PRO A 216 -6.67 -17.01 6.27
CA PRO A 216 -6.03 -15.77 6.67
C PRO A 216 -5.92 -15.71 8.19
N LEU A 217 -4.72 -15.45 8.70
CA LEU A 217 -4.43 -15.30 10.13
C LEU A 217 -4.33 -13.83 10.53
N ALA A 218 -3.69 -13.04 9.67
CA ALA A 218 -3.49 -11.61 9.88
C ALA A 218 -3.28 -10.90 8.56
N ALA A 219 -3.50 -9.59 8.55
CA ALA A 219 -3.10 -8.70 7.47
C ALA A 219 -2.35 -7.49 7.98
N ALA A 220 -1.55 -6.91 7.10
CA ALA A 220 -0.99 -5.59 7.27
C ALA A 220 -1.10 -4.80 5.96
N VAL A 221 -1.51 -3.55 6.07
CA VAL A 221 -1.49 -2.56 5.01
C VAL A 221 -0.36 -1.61 5.30
N LEU A 222 0.54 -1.44 4.35
CA LEU A 222 1.55 -0.39 4.33
C LEU A 222 1.18 0.59 3.22
N ALA A 223 0.73 1.78 3.61
CA ALA A 223 0.47 2.88 2.69
C ALA A 223 1.53 3.97 2.91
N ILE A 224 2.13 4.42 1.82
CA ILE A 224 3.19 5.42 1.82
C ILE A 224 2.77 6.53 0.88
N ASP A 225 2.58 7.74 1.40
CA ASP A 225 2.31 8.93 0.60
C ASP A 225 3.53 9.83 0.66
N ARG A 226 4.04 10.25 -0.50
CA ARG A 226 5.23 11.10 -0.59
C ARG A 226 4.90 12.34 -1.39
N ARG A 227 5.27 13.50 -0.86
CA ARG A 227 5.16 14.74 -1.60
C ARG A 227 6.17 14.77 -2.74
N ARG A 228 5.73 15.20 -3.92
CA ARG A 228 6.56 15.48 -5.09
C ARG A 228 6.26 16.89 -5.60
N ALA A 229 7.14 17.43 -6.45
CA ALA A 229 6.87 18.68 -7.14
C ALA A 229 5.60 18.53 -7.98
N GLY A 230 4.51 19.19 -7.56
CA GLY A 230 3.21 19.14 -8.24
C GLY A 230 2.21 18.09 -7.77
N GLY A 231 2.45 17.37 -6.65
CA GLY A 231 1.44 16.47 -6.09
C GLY A 231 1.97 15.46 -5.07
N PHE A 232 1.27 14.34 -4.95
CA PHE A 232 1.65 13.21 -4.11
C PHE A 232 1.83 11.94 -4.94
N ASP A 233 2.81 11.15 -4.57
CA ASP A 233 3.02 9.79 -5.04
C ASP A 233 2.65 8.84 -3.90
N SER A 234 1.67 7.97 -4.14
CA SER A 234 1.23 7.01 -3.12
C SER A 234 1.51 5.59 -3.57
N ALA A 235 2.05 4.79 -2.66
CA ALA A 235 2.26 3.37 -2.82
C ALA A 235 1.57 2.63 -1.69
N THR A 236 0.68 1.71 -2.02
CA THR A 236 0.01 0.84 -1.06
C THR A 236 0.42 -0.60 -1.31
N ARG A 237 0.77 -1.32 -0.25
CA ARG A 237 0.97 -2.77 -0.28
C ARG A 237 0.16 -3.42 0.82
N LEU A 238 -0.51 -4.50 0.48
CA LEU A 238 -1.21 -5.36 1.43
C LEU A 238 -0.43 -6.65 1.58
N PHE A 239 -0.22 -7.05 2.81
CA PHE A 239 0.38 -8.32 3.20
C PHE A 239 -0.70 -9.15 3.88
N LEU A 240 -0.88 -10.39 3.45
CA LEU A 240 -1.76 -11.37 4.09
C LEU A 240 -0.91 -12.52 4.62
N ARG A 241 -1.03 -12.79 5.90
CA ARG A 241 -0.43 -13.96 6.54
C ARG A 241 -1.44 -15.11 6.44
N SER A 242 -1.06 -16.16 5.71
CA SER A 242 -1.72 -17.47 5.79
C SER A 242 -1.08 -18.33 6.88
N PHE A 243 -1.36 -19.63 6.96
CA PHE A 243 -0.64 -20.52 7.87
C PHE A 243 0.83 -20.75 7.49
N ALA A 244 1.18 -20.83 6.19
CA ALA A 244 2.53 -21.19 5.76
C ALA A 244 3.25 -20.13 4.92
N ALA A 245 2.53 -19.14 4.40
CA ALA A 245 3.10 -18.15 3.48
C ALA A 245 2.66 -16.71 3.80
N ILE A 246 3.41 -15.75 3.26
CA ILE A 246 2.98 -14.37 3.11
C ILE A 246 2.52 -14.17 1.66
N TRP A 247 1.35 -13.57 1.52
CA TRP A 247 0.85 -13.07 0.24
C TRP A 247 1.02 -11.57 0.20
N VAL A 248 1.51 -11.05 -0.92
CA VAL A 248 1.60 -9.62 -1.20
C VAL A 248 0.60 -9.29 -2.29
N ILE A 249 -0.29 -8.34 -1.99
CA ILE A 249 -1.22 -7.75 -2.93
C ILE A 249 -0.74 -6.33 -3.20
N GLU A 250 -0.37 -6.07 -4.46
CA GLU A 250 0.05 -4.76 -4.93
C GLU A 250 -1.00 -4.19 -5.89
N PRO A 251 -1.79 -3.20 -5.46
CA PRO A 251 -2.68 -2.46 -6.34
C PRO A 251 -1.89 -1.72 -7.43
N ARG A 252 -2.46 -1.67 -8.62
CA ARG A 252 -1.94 -0.98 -9.81
C ARG A 252 -3.00 -0.04 -10.36
N GLY A 253 -2.57 1.13 -10.81
CA GLY A 253 -3.44 2.19 -11.30
C GLY A 253 -3.44 3.44 -10.40
N PRO A 254 -4.37 4.38 -10.62
CA PRO A 254 -4.49 5.59 -9.82
C PRO A 254 -4.76 5.30 -8.33
N VAL A 255 -4.26 6.18 -7.47
CA VAL A 255 -4.51 6.14 -6.03
C VAL A 255 -6.00 6.28 -5.76
N GLY A 256 -6.56 5.40 -4.93
CA GLY A 256 -8.00 5.36 -4.61
C GLY A 256 -8.89 4.72 -5.68
N ALA A 257 -8.37 4.45 -6.88
CA ALA A 257 -9.10 3.78 -7.96
C ALA A 257 -8.19 2.75 -8.68
N PRO A 258 -7.69 1.72 -7.98
CA PRO A 258 -6.87 0.70 -8.61
C PRO A 258 -7.66 -0.05 -9.68
N THR A 259 -7.04 -0.31 -10.82
CA THR A 259 -7.65 -1.03 -11.95
C THR A 259 -7.20 -2.49 -12.00
N ALA A 260 -6.03 -2.79 -11.44
CA ALA A 260 -5.49 -4.13 -11.37
C ALA A 260 -4.79 -4.37 -10.04
N VAL A 261 -4.56 -5.64 -9.72
CA VAL A 261 -3.77 -6.09 -8.58
C VAL A 261 -2.81 -7.17 -9.01
N ARG A 262 -1.61 -7.11 -8.44
CA ARG A 262 -0.66 -8.21 -8.50
C ARG A 262 -0.72 -8.98 -7.20
N LEU A 263 -1.07 -10.26 -7.27
CA LEU A 263 -1.03 -11.19 -6.14
C LEU A 263 0.21 -12.08 -6.30
N GLY A 264 0.99 -12.22 -5.25
CA GLY A 264 2.08 -13.19 -5.23
C GLY A 264 2.43 -13.63 -3.82
N SER A 265 3.03 -14.81 -3.69
CA SER A 265 3.58 -15.27 -2.41
C SER A 265 5.07 -14.98 -2.32
N VAL A 266 5.52 -14.62 -1.12
CA VAL A 266 6.91 -14.26 -0.82
C VAL A 266 7.34 -14.93 0.49
N GLY A 267 8.63 -15.19 0.64
CA GLY A 267 9.19 -15.64 1.90
C GLY A 267 9.21 -14.53 2.96
N ALA A 268 9.38 -14.89 4.23
CA ALA A 268 9.42 -13.93 5.33
C ALA A 268 10.56 -12.89 5.18
N ALA A 269 11.74 -13.32 4.73
CA ALA A 269 12.89 -12.44 4.51
C ALA A 269 12.63 -11.43 3.38
N ASP A 270 12.00 -11.87 2.29
CA ASP A 270 11.64 -10.99 1.18
C ASP A 270 10.55 -10.01 1.60
N ALA A 271 9.54 -10.46 2.37
CA ALA A 271 8.52 -9.58 2.95
C ALA A 271 9.13 -8.48 3.81
N ARG A 272 10.10 -8.81 4.68
CA ARG A 272 10.84 -7.82 5.47
C ARG A 272 11.59 -6.83 4.59
N THR A 273 12.32 -7.34 3.59
CA THR A 273 13.06 -6.50 2.64
C THR A 273 12.12 -5.54 1.92
N PHE A 274 10.94 -6.01 1.48
CA PHE A 274 9.94 -5.15 0.86
C PHE A 274 9.42 -4.05 1.79
N VAL A 275 9.17 -4.36 3.06
CA VAL A 275 8.73 -3.38 4.06
C VAL A 275 9.84 -2.36 4.31
N HIS A 276 11.06 -2.84 4.57
CA HIS A 276 12.23 -2.02 4.85
C HIS A 276 12.52 -1.05 3.70
N ASP A 277 12.61 -1.56 2.47
CA ASP A 277 12.89 -0.76 1.27
C ASP A 277 11.79 0.28 1.02
N ALA A 278 10.53 -0.06 1.26
CA ALA A 278 9.41 0.86 1.13
C ALA A 278 9.55 2.04 2.11
N ILE A 279 9.80 1.74 3.39
CA ILE A 279 9.99 2.75 4.44
C ILE A 279 11.24 3.57 4.16
N ALA A 280 12.37 2.94 3.83
CA ALA A 280 13.62 3.62 3.51
C ALA A 280 13.46 4.57 2.31
N LEU A 281 12.72 4.14 1.28
CA LEU A 281 12.40 4.98 0.13
C LEU A 281 11.53 6.18 0.54
N ALA A 282 10.54 5.98 1.42
CA ALA A 282 9.70 7.07 1.93
C ALA A 282 10.51 8.16 2.65
N LEU A 283 11.50 7.73 3.45
CA LEU A 283 12.36 8.60 4.24
C LEU A 283 13.47 9.26 3.43
N LYS A 284 13.71 8.84 2.18
CA LYS A 284 14.72 9.47 1.32
C LYS A 284 14.26 10.88 0.95
N GLN A 285 15.02 11.87 1.40
CA GLN A 285 14.79 13.27 1.01
C GLN A 285 14.82 13.41 -0.51
N PRO A 286 13.89 14.19 -1.11
CA PRO A 286 13.99 14.59 -2.50
C PRO A 286 15.37 15.23 -2.69
N ALA A 287 16.07 14.83 -3.75
CA ALA A 287 17.28 15.54 -4.14
C ALA A 287 16.91 17.03 -4.28
N ALA A 288 17.69 17.91 -3.66
CA ALA A 288 17.53 19.34 -3.87
C ALA A 288 17.52 19.56 -5.40
N PRO A 289 16.59 20.39 -5.92
CA PRO A 289 16.63 20.72 -7.33
C PRO A 289 18.05 21.17 -7.66
N PRO A 290 18.64 20.70 -8.78
CA PRO A 290 19.98 21.08 -9.15
C PRO A 290 20.05 22.61 -9.05
N PRO A 291 21.09 23.17 -8.40
CA PRO A 291 21.18 24.61 -8.20
C PRO A 291 20.90 25.25 -9.54
N ALA A 292 19.87 26.09 -9.61
CA ALA A 292 19.46 26.74 -10.84
C ALA A 292 20.75 27.23 -11.48
N GLN A 293 21.13 26.63 -12.62
CA GLN A 293 22.35 27.03 -13.32
C GLN A 293 22.20 28.52 -13.47
N LYS A 294 23.02 29.30 -12.74
CA LYS A 294 23.10 30.74 -12.91
C LYS A 294 23.19 30.90 -14.41
N ALA A 295 22.14 31.46 -15.02
CA ALA A 295 22.08 31.66 -16.45
C ALA A 295 23.44 32.24 -16.81
N ALA A 296 24.24 31.49 -17.56
CA ALA A 296 25.60 31.89 -17.85
C ALA A 296 25.46 33.29 -18.45
N GLU A 297 25.93 34.30 -17.71
CA GLU A 297 25.90 35.69 -18.19
C GLU A 297 26.46 35.63 -19.59
N ALA A 298 25.65 35.98 -20.58
CA ALA A 298 26.00 35.79 -21.97
C ALA A 298 27.32 36.51 -22.21
N ARG A 299 28.41 35.74 -22.27
CA ARG A 299 29.75 36.29 -22.48
C ARG A 299 29.72 36.93 -23.85
N ARG A 300 29.75 38.26 -23.87
CA ARG A 300 29.91 39.01 -25.11
C ARG A 300 31.39 38.97 -25.46
N PHE A 301 31.71 39.03 -26.74
CA PHE A 301 33.09 39.19 -27.20
C PHE A 301 33.14 40.42 -28.07
N CYS A 302 34.23 41.18 -27.98
CA CYS A 302 34.46 42.31 -28.86
C CYS A 302 34.49 41.82 -30.32
N ARG A 303 33.66 42.40 -31.18
CA ARG A 303 33.62 42.02 -32.60
C ARG A 303 34.87 42.42 -33.38
N GLN A 304 35.67 43.35 -32.83
CA GLN A 304 36.86 43.87 -33.50
C GLN A 304 38.13 43.11 -33.12
N CYS A 305 38.32 42.75 -31.84
CA CYS A 305 39.54 42.05 -31.39
C CYS A 305 39.30 40.68 -30.72
N GLY A 306 38.04 40.29 -30.48
CA GLY A 306 37.70 39.02 -29.84
C GLY A 306 37.83 38.98 -28.32
N HIS A 307 38.21 40.08 -27.66
CA HIS A 307 38.36 40.12 -26.21
C HIS A 307 37.01 39.87 -25.50
N PRO A 308 36.95 39.00 -24.47
CA PRO A 308 35.72 38.77 -23.70
C PRO A 308 35.29 40.03 -22.97
N ALA A 309 33.99 40.31 -23.00
CA ALA A 309 33.36 41.45 -22.37
C ALA A 309 32.14 41.02 -21.56
N THR A 310 31.90 41.71 -20.46
CA THR A 310 30.71 41.56 -19.63
C THR A 310 29.57 42.43 -20.15
N ALA A 311 28.34 42.15 -19.74
CA ALA A 311 27.18 42.96 -20.14
C ALA A 311 27.22 44.42 -19.63
N ALA A 312 28.12 44.72 -18.68
CA ALA A 312 28.33 46.06 -18.15
C ALA A 312 29.36 46.88 -18.95
N ASP A 313 30.15 46.24 -19.82
CA ASP A 313 31.23 46.90 -20.55
C ASP A 313 30.68 47.63 -21.78
N ARG A 314 30.80 48.96 -21.79
CA ARG A 314 30.37 49.80 -22.92
C ARG A 314 31.45 49.92 -24.01
N PHE A 315 32.71 49.71 -23.65
CA PHE A 315 33.86 49.74 -24.55
C PHE A 315 34.78 48.55 -24.27
N CYS A 316 35.47 48.07 -25.31
CA CYS A 316 36.46 47.01 -25.17
C CYS A 316 37.69 47.53 -24.43
N GLY A 317 38.05 46.88 -23.32
CA GLY A 317 39.22 47.26 -22.53
C GLY A 317 40.57 47.10 -23.24
N GLU A 318 40.63 46.36 -24.36
CA GLU A 318 41.86 46.12 -25.11
C GLU A 318 42.00 47.01 -26.35
N CYS A 319 40.96 47.07 -27.20
CA CYS A 319 41.03 47.85 -28.46
C CYS A 319 40.25 49.17 -28.42
N GLY A 320 39.53 49.47 -27.34
CA GLY A 320 38.74 50.69 -27.18
C GLY A 320 37.45 50.76 -28.00
N ALA A 321 37.13 49.76 -28.81
CA ALA A 321 35.93 49.72 -29.64
C ALA A 321 34.65 49.70 -28.80
N GLU A 322 33.61 50.41 -29.23
CA GLU A 322 32.29 50.39 -28.57
C GLU A 322 31.63 49.02 -28.71
N LEU A 323 31.13 48.49 -27.58
CA LEU A 323 30.48 47.18 -27.50
C LEU A 323 28.96 47.40 -27.52
N ALA A 324 28.31 47.05 -28.64
CA ALA A 324 26.85 47.06 -28.77
C ALA A 324 26.19 45.89 -28.00
#